data_AF-A0A2V7HLU0-F1
#
_entry.id   AF-A0A2V7HLU0-F1
#
_cell.length_a   1.000
_cell.length_b   1.000
_cell.length_c   1.000
_cell.angle_alpha   90.00
_cell.angle_beta   90.00
_cell.angle_gamma   90.00
#
_symmetry.space_group_name_H-M   'P 1'
#
loop_
_entity.id
_entity.type
_entity.pdbx_description
1 polymer ?
#
loop_
_entity_poly.entity_id
_entity_poly.type
_entity_poly.pdbx_seq_one_letter_code
_entity_poly.pdbx_strand_id
1 'polypeptide(L)'
;MQRHFHEELDALKQTLLAMGGLVEDQIRRVMTALLERDSELAQEVIDRDAQVNAYDIEVDEKCVELLALHQPTAGDLRFITTAMKIVTDLERIATSSAS
;
A
#
# COMPACT_ATOMS: atom_id res chain seq x y z
N MET A 1 6.95 -9.79 -24.71
CA MET A 1 7.71 -8.88 -23.82
C MET A 1 6.85 -7.73 -23.32
N GLN A 2 6.35 -6.83 -24.18
CA GLN A 2 5.46 -5.73 -23.76
C GLN A 2 4.18 -6.18 -23.03
N ARG A 3 3.60 -7.32 -23.39
CA ARG A 3 2.41 -7.87 -22.71
C ARG A 3 2.69 -8.24 -21.25
N HIS A 4 3.81 -8.90 -20.98
CA HIS A 4 4.22 -9.28 -19.63
C HIS A 4 4.44 -8.04 -18.75
N PHE A 5 5.14 -7.03 -19.29
CA PHE A 5 5.34 -5.77 -18.58
C PHE A 5 4.03 -5.08 -18.16
N HIS A 6 3.03 -5.04 -19.06
CA HIS A 6 1.72 -4.48 -18.71
C HIS A 6 0.97 -5.33 -17.69
N GLU A 7 1.07 -6.66 -17.77
CA GLU A 7 0.52 -7.57 -16.75
C GLU A 7 1.15 -7.32 -15.37
N GLU A 8 2.45 -7.02 -15.31
CA GLU A 8 3.15 -6.65 -14.07
C GLU A 8 2.75 -5.25 -13.56
N LEU A 9 2.54 -4.28 -14.45
CA LEU A 9 1.99 -2.96 -14.08
C LEU A 9 0.57 -3.06 -13.52
N ASP A 10 -0.27 -3.90 -14.14
CA ASP A 10 -1.61 -4.18 -13.63
C ASP A 10 -1.55 -4.89 -12.28
N ALA A 11 -0.63 -5.82 -12.08
CA ALA A 11 -0.40 -6.46 -10.79
C ALA A 11 0.01 -5.44 -9.71
N LEU A 12 0.96 -4.55 -10.01
CA LEU A 12 1.36 -3.45 -9.12
C LEU A 12 0.16 -2.58 -8.72
N LYS A 13 -0.71 -2.26 -9.69
CA LYS A 13 -1.94 -1.52 -9.44
C LYS A 13 -2.89 -2.28 -8.50
N GLN A 14 -3.05 -3.58 -8.67
CA GLN A 14 -3.91 -4.39 -7.79
C GLN A 14 -3.35 -4.44 -6.36
N THR A 15 -2.03 -4.59 -6.19
CA THR A 15 -1.39 -4.55 -4.88
C THR A 15 -1.65 -3.22 -4.16
N LEU A 16 -1.52 -2.08 -4.87
CA LEU A 16 -1.84 -0.76 -4.32
C LEU A 16 -3.31 -0.63 -3.89
N LEU A 17 -4.24 -1.14 -4.71
CA LEU A 17 -5.67 -1.11 -4.37
C LEU A 17 -5.98 -1.97 -3.15
N ALA A 18 -5.33 -3.13 -3.02
CA ALA A 18 -5.48 -4.00 -1.86
C ALA A 18 -4.97 -3.32 -0.58
N MET A 19 -3.79 -2.71 -0.63
CA MET A 19 -3.26 -1.91 0.49
C MET A 19 -4.20 -0.75 0.84
N GLY A 20 -4.69 -0.01 -0.16
CA GLY A 20 -5.63 1.09 0.06
C GLY A 20 -6.92 0.65 0.79
N GLY A 21 -7.47 -0.51 0.42
CA GLY A 21 -8.63 -1.08 1.11
C GLY A 21 -8.33 -1.50 2.55
N LEU A 22 -7.13 -2.02 2.82
CA LEU A 22 -6.68 -2.35 4.16
C LEU A 22 -6.54 -1.09 5.04
N VAL A 23 -5.92 -0.04 4.52
CA VAL A 23 -5.78 1.25 5.23
C VAL A 23 -7.15 1.88 5.51
N GLU A 24 -8.09 1.81 4.56
CA GLU A 24 -9.47 2.28 4.77
C GLU A 24 -10.17 1.53 5.93
N ASP A 25 -10.02 0.20 5.99
CA ASP A 25 -10.57 -0.62 7.07
C ASP A 25 -9.94 -0.27 8.43
N GLN A 26 -8.62 -0.06 8.47
CA GLN A 26 -7.92 0.34 9.69
C GLN A 26 -8.43 1.70 10.22
N ILE A 27 -8.53 2.71 9.35
CA ILE A 27 -9.09 4.02 9.74
C ILE A 27 -10.49 3.86 10.33
N ARG A 28 -11.34 3.07 9.66
CA ARG A 28 -12.71 2.82 10.11
C ARG A 28 -12.75 2.18 11.51
N ARG A 29 -11.92 1.17 11.73
CA ARG A 29 -11.83 0.46 13.03
C ARG A 29 -11.31 1.35 14.14
N VAL A 30 -10.30 2.17 13.88
CA VAL A 30 -9.75 3.12 14.87
C VAL A 30 -10.81 4.15 15.27
N MET A 31 -11.56 4.67 14.30
CA MET A 31 -12.66 5.58 14.59
C MET A 31 -13.73 4.92 15.45
N THR A 32 -14.10 3.66 15.17
CA THR A 32 -15.02 2.90 16.02
C THR A 32 -14.46 2.68 17.42
N ALA A 33 -13.22 2.20 17.54
CA ALA A 33 -12.54 1.97 18.80
C ALA A 33 -12.51 3.22 19.69
N LEU A 34 -12.22 4.38 19.08
CA LEU A 34 -12.20 5.67 19.75
C LEU A 34 -13.59 6.10 20.25
N LEU A 35 -14.62 5.97 19.40
CA LEU A 35 -15.98 6.38 19.75
C LEU A 35 -16.60 5.49 20.83
N GLU A 36 -16.32 4.19 20.78
CA GLU A 36 -16.87 3.19 21.71
C GLU A 36 -15.98 2.97 22.94
N ARG A 37 -14.78 3.57 22.97
CA ARG A 37 -13.73 3.34 23.98
C ARG A 37 -13.36 1.86 24.08
N ASP A 38 -13.33 1.17 22.95
CA ASP A 38 -12.97 -0.23 22.83
C ASP A 38 -11.45 -0.39 22.68
N SER A 39 -10.77 -0.72 23.77
CA SER A 39 -9.33 -0.95 23.79
C SER A 39 -8.91 -2.23 23.09
N GLU A 40 -9.78 -3.24 22.99
CA GLU A 40 -9.46 -4.49 22.29
C GLU A 40 -9.43 -4.25 20.79
N LEU A 41 -10.42 -3.51 20.26
CA LEU A 41 -10.44 -3.12 18.84
C LEU A 41 -9.26 -2.21 18.48
N ALA A 42 -8.86 -1.30 19.37
CA ALA A 42 -7.66 -0.48 19.16
C ALA A 42 -6.40 -1.34 19.05
N GLN A 43 -6.24 -2.33 19.94
CA GLN A 43 -5.10 -3.26 19.89
C GLN A 43 -5.11 -4.10 18.60
N GLU A 44 -6.28 -4.53 18.15
CA GLU A 44 -6.40 -5.25 16.88
C GLU A 44 -5.95 -4.43 15.66
N VAL A 45 -6.10 -3.10 15.68
CA VAL A 45 -5.61 -2.23 14.61
C VAL A 45 -4.08 -2.16 14.67
N ILE A 46 -3.51 -1.97 15.86
CA ILE A 46 -2.05 -1.98 16.07
C ILE A 46 -1.42 -3.26 15.53
N ASP A 47 -2.00 -4.41 15.86
CA ASP A 47 -1.48 -5.71 15.45
C ASP A 47 -1.57 -5.92 13.92
N ARG A 48 -2.50 -5.22 13.25
CA ARG A 48 -2.68 -5.27 11.79
C ARG A 48 -1.78 -4.30 11.02
N ASP A 49 -1.11 -3.36 11.68
CA ASP A 49 -0.19 -2.41 11.04
C ASP A 49 0.95 -3.12 10.29
N ALA A 50 1.44 -4.24 10.84
CA ALA A 50 2.47 -5.08 10.20
C ALA A 50 2.08 -5.55 8.78
N GLN A 51 0.79 -5.71 8.48
CA GLN A 51 0.33 -6.09 7.14
C GLN A 51 0.50 -4.94 6.13
N VAL A 52 0.28 -3.69 6.55
CA VAL A 52 0.48 -2.51 5.69
C VAL A 52 1.97 -2.33 5.42
N ASN A 53 2.82 -2.51 6.42
CA ASN A 53 4.28 -2.49 6.25
C ASN A 53 4.78 -3.55 5.27
N ALA A 54 4.17 -4.73 5.25
CA ALA A 54 4.50 -5.77 4.26
C ALA A 54 4.14 -5.36 2.82
N TYR A 55 3.00 -4.68 2.63
CA TYR A 55 2.62 -4.12 1.33
C TYR A 55 3.57 -3.01 0.87
N ASP A 56 4.05 -2.17 1.79
CA ASP A 56 5.03 -1.11 1.48
C ASP A 56 6.29 -1.69 0.84
N ILE A 57 6.86 -2.71 1.48
CA ILE A 57 8.03 -3.43 0.98
C ILE A 57 7.74 -4.11 -0.37
N GLU A 58 6.62 -4.84 -0.49
CA GLU A 58 6.27 -5.55 -1.74
C GLU A 58 6.14 -4.60 -2.94
N VAL A 59 5.48 -3.45 -2.74
CA VAL A 59 5.29 -2.46 -3.80
C VAL A 59 6.60 -1.80 -4.18
N ASP A 60 7.46 -1.45 -3.22
CA ASP A 60 8.77 -0.85 -3.49
C ASP A 60 9.67 -1.81 -4.27
N GLU A 61 9.74 -3.08 -3.86
CA GLU A 61 10.49 -4.12 -4.57
C GLU A 61 10.01 -4.29 -6.02
N LYS A 62 8.69 -4.39 -6.24
CA LYS A 62 8.10 -4.48 -7.59
C LYS A 62 8.42 -3.25 -8.44
N CYS A 63 8.38 -2.05 -7.84
CA CYS A 63 8.71 -0.82 -8.55
C CYS A 63 10.17 -0.82 -9.01
N VAL A 64 11.10 -1.19 -8.13
CA VAL A 64 12.53 -1.28 -8.45
C VAL A 64 12.77 -2.33 -9.55
N GLU A 65 12.15 -3.50 -9.45
CA GLU A 65 12.24 -4.56 -10.45
C GLU A 65 11.77 -4.10 -11.84
N LEU A 66 10.60 -3.45 -11.91
CA LEU A 66 10.04 -2.93 -13.16
C LEU A 66 10.94 -1.87 -13.80
N LEU A 67 11.53 -0.98 -13.00
CA LEU A 67 12.47 0.04 -13.47
C LEU A 67 13.75 -0.59 -14.01
N ALA A 68 14.29 -1.59 -13.31
CA ALA A 68 15.54 -2.24 -13.66
C ALA A 68 15.43 -3.11 -14.93
N LEU A 69 14.32 -3.84 -15.10
CA LEU A 69 14.16 -4.82 -16.17
C LEU A 69 13.68 -4.22 -17.50
N HIS A 70 12.82 -3.19 -17.47
CA HIS A 70 12.02 -2.84 -18.65
C HIS A 70 12.29 -1.46 -19.26
N GLN A 71 13.15 -0.62 -18.66
CA GLN A 71 13.42 0.77 -19.11
C GLN A 71 12.13 1.51 -19.58
N PRO A 72 11.16 1.69 -18.66
CA PRO A 72 9.81 2.15 -19.01
C PRO A 72 9.78 3.51 -19.71
N THR A 73 8.79 3.69 -20.58
CA THR A 73 8.57 4.98 -21.26
C THR A 73 8.00 6.03 -20.29
N ALA A 74 7.93 7.30 -20.70
CA ALA A 74 7.58 8.40 -19.82
C ALA A 74 6.23 8.26 -19.08
N GLY A 75 5.25 7.57 -19.68
CA GLY A 75 3.96 7.27 -19.04
C GLY A 75 4.11 6.22 -17.93
N ASP A 76 4.74 5.11 -18.26
CA ASP A 76 4.92 3.97 -17.35
C ASP A 76 5.85 4.33 -16.19
N LEU A 77 6.93 5.06 -16.46
CA LEU A 77 7.85 5.59 -15.45
C LEU A 77 7.13 6.51 -14.46
N ARG A 78 6.22 7.36 -14.96
CA ARG A 78 5.40 8.22 -14.10
C ARG A 78 4.46 7.38 -13.24
N PHE A 79 3.85 6.34 -13.80
CA PHE A 79 2.98 5.45 -13.03
C PHE A 79 3.76 4.77 -11.89
N ILE A 80 4.92 4.16 -12.18
CA ILE A 80 5.74 3.47 -11.18
C ILE A 80 6.21 4.45 -10.09
N THR A 81 6.74 5.61 -10.46
CA THR A 81 7.17 6.61 -9.45
C THR A 81 6.01 7.20 -8.64
N THR A 82 4.80 7.23 -9.20
CA THR A 82 3.59 7.63 -8.45
C THR A 82 3.16 6.52 -7.50
N ALA A 83 3.23 5.26 -7.90
CA ALA A 83 2.98 4.10 -7.05
C ALA A 83 3.86 4.12 -5.79
N MET A 84 5.17 4.35 -5.96
CA MET A 84 6.12 4.49 -4.85
C MET A 84 5.77 5.62 -3.87
N LYS A 85 5.15 6.71 -4.34
CA LYS A 85 4.71 7.79 -3.44
C LYS A 85 3.42 7.43 -2.71
N ILE A 86 2.46 6.87 -3.42
CA ILE A 86 1.16 6.47 -2.86
C ILE A 86 1.36 5.44 -1.76
N VAL A 87 2.24 4.46 -1.95
CA VAL A 87 2.48 3.41 -0.95
C VAL A 87 3.06 3.97 0.34
N THR A 88 4.04 4.89 0.24
CA THR A 88 4.58 5.61 1.41
C THR A 88 3.51 6.46 2.10
N ASP A 89 2.65 7.13 1.34
CA ASP A 89 1.57 7.93 1.93
C ASP A 89 0.54 7.04 2.65
N LEU A 90 0.22 5.87 2.09
CA LEU A 90 -0.69 4.88 2.70
C LEU A 90 -0.11 4.27 3.98
N GLU A 91 1.17 3.91 4.00
CA GLU A 91 1.86 3.41 5.20
C GLU A 91 1.81 4.45 6.32
N ARG A 92 2.14 5.71 6.03
CA ARG A 92 2.09 6.78 7.05
C ARG A 92 0.71 6.99 7.64
N ILE A 93 -0.34 6.88 6.82
CA ILE A 93 -1.73 6.99 7.28
C ILE A 93 -2.07 5.83 8.23
N ALA A 94 -1.70 4.59 7.89
CA ALA A 94 -1.90 3.42 8.74
C ALA A 94 -1.15 3.56 10.07
N THR A 95 0.13 3.90 10.03
CA THR A 95 0.97 4.11 11.23
C THR A 95 0.36 5.16 12.16
N SER A 96 -0.18 6.26 11.61
CA SER A 96 -0.86 7.29 12.42
C SER A 96 -2.17 6.83 13.06
N SER A 97 -2.77 5.78 12.50
CA SER A 97 -4.01 5.17 13.02
C SER A 97 -3.70 4.12 14.09
N ALA A 98 -2.52 3.51 14.05
CA ALA A 98 -2.06 2.53 15.03
C ALA A 98 -1.48 3.16 16.31
N SER A 99 -1.09 4.44 16.32
CA SER A 99 -0.53 5.11 17.51
C SER A 99 -1.58 5.76 18.42
#